data_AF-X0LN49-F1
#
_entry.id   AF-X0LN49-F1
#
_cell.length_a   1.000
_cell.length_b   1.000
_cell.length_c   1.000
_cell.angle_alpha   90.00
_cell.angle_beta   90.00
_cell.angle_gamma   90.00
#
_symmetry.space_group_name_H-M   'P 1'
#
loop_
_entity.id
_entity.type
_entity.pdbx_description
1 polymer ?
#
loop_
_entity_poly.entity_id
_entity_poly.type
_entity_poly.pdbx_seq_one_letter_code
_entity_poly.pdbx_strand_id
1 'polypeptide(L)'
;MNILQPVRHRSTGLAVDVCVYRNCAIYKGVQHQYHRALSRNSSVLSHNAAASPLCHHNRHCPSTPSSLSSPSYINTANMTTKPTHASEVPSNPQSGKHQINLIRGWPNPGLLPVDLLSAAAQRNLSDPAIYVPALQYGPDSGYQPLREALATWLSEHYRVERDPNRICISGGASQNVACILQSFTDPNVTQAVWCISPSYHLVFQIFRDNGFEGRLRATPEDEEGVDIEALETKLAEFEKHTPEAKAPVSDAGKYRKHYRHVIYAVPTCSNPSGKTMSLRRREALVRLARKYDALIICDDVYDFLQWRIDSDPSKVSSSLSANEHPEMLLPRLCDIDLAMGRANNDPHGFGHAVSNGSFSKLTGPGMRTGWLEGSPAFAFGLAQTGATKSGGSPSQFSASIMADLVQSRALQERLATTLRPQLQHRHRIMMQAIHKHLEPLNVGIRDAGLVNGSVYGGYFVWLTLEEGISAKLVSEVTMTEENLVVGNGTMFQVPGDEASVYLDNAVRLTFAYVPEKDLVEGVERLSNVLQRIKADPEKYKALASTMADSDIIDANK
;
A
#
# COMPACT_ATOMS: atom_id res chain seq x y z
N MET A 1 40.83 33.32 -64.03
CA MET A 1 41.70 32.36 -63.31
C MET A 1 40.82 31.20 -62.85
N ASN A 2 41.10 30.00 -63.38
CA ASN A 2 40.99 28.64 -62.83
C ASN A 2 40.14 28.39 -61.56
N ILE A 3 39.43 27.27 -61.30
CA ILE A 3 39.19 25.94 -61.90
C ILE A 3 38.23 25.23 -60.89
N LEU A 4 37.29 24.40 -61.38
CA LEU A 4 36.59 23.24 -60.74
C LEU A 4 35.63 23.38 -59.52
N GLN A 5 34.37 22.94 -59.74
CA GLN A 5 33.52 22.15 -58.80
C GLN A 5 33.91 20.64 -58.88
N PRO A 6 33.31 19.64 -58.13
CA PRO A 6 32.28 19.63 -57.05
C PRO A 6 32.64 18.68 -55.85
N VAL A 7 31.75 18.52 -54.85
CA VAL A 7 31.15 17.23 -54.38
C VAL A 7 30.29 17.44 -53.10
N ARG A 8 29.13 16.77 -53.07
CA ARG A 8 28.11 16.70 -51.99
C ARG A 8 28.51 15.75 -50.85
N HIS A 9 28.04 15.99 -49.63
CA HIS A 9 27.38 14.95 -48.82
C HIS A 9 26.49 15.52 -47.70
N ARG A 10 25.39 14.79 -47.45
CA ARG A 10 24.32 15.01 -46.47
C ARG A 10 24.82 14.97 -45.02
N SER A 11 24.18 15.71 -44.12
CA SER A 11 23.98 15.27 -42.74
C SER A 11 22.60 15.71 -42.22
N THR A 12 21.90 14.72 -41.69
CA THR A 12 20.55 14.70 -41.16
C THR A 12 20.49 15.27 -39.75
N GLY A 13 19.27 15.68 -39.33
CA GLY A 13 18.98 16.35 -38.08
C GLY A 13 19.40 15.61 -36.81
N LEU A 14 19.71 16.39 -35.78
CA LEU A 14 19.89 15.92 -34.41
C LEU A 14 18.50 15.79 -33.76
N ALA A 15 18.07 14.54 -33.66
CA ALA A 15 17.03 14.10 -32.74
C ALA A 15 17.61 14.11 -31.31
N VAL A 16 16.79 14.58 -30.38
CA VAL A 16 17.03 14.59 -28.93
C VAL A 16 17.01 13.14 -28.44
N ASP A 17 18.09 12.73 -27.76
CA ASP A 17 18.22 11.42 -27.12
C ASP A 17 17.18 11.28 -25.98
N VAL A 18 16.08 10.61 -26.30
CA VAL A 18 15.14 10.05 -25.32
C VAL A 18 15.70 8.69 -24.90
N CYS A 19 15.98 8.52 -23.61
CA CYS A 19 16.37 7.24 -23.04
C CYS A 19 15.20 6.25 -23.20
N VAL A 20 15.30 5.37 -24.21
CA VAL A 20 14.31 4.31 -24.47
C VAL A 20 14.56 3.16 -23.50
N TYR A 21 13.60 2.91 -22.61
CA TYR A 21 13.45 1.63 -21.90
C TYR A 21 13.36 0.50 -22.94
N ARG A 22 14.43 -0.28 -23.12
CA ARG A 22 14.40 -1.48 -23.98
C ARG A 22 13.80 -2.65 -23.21
N ASN A 23 12.64 -3.10 -23.70
CA ASN A 23 12.08 -4.43 -23.47
C ASN A 23 13.09 -5.51 -23.87
N CYS A 24 13.44 -6.42 -22.95
CA CYS A 24 14.03 -7.71 -23.30
C CYS A 24 13.06 -8.82 -22.89
N ALA A 25 12.29 -9.29 -23.87
CA ALA A 25 11.62 -10.57 -23.81
C ALA A 25 12.57 -11.68 -24.31
N ILE A 26 12.47 -12.81 -23.62
CA ILE A 26 13.22 -14.07 -23.73
C ILE A 26 13.07 -14.71 -25.13
N TYR A 27 14.16 -15.22 -25.72
CA TYR A 27 14.28 -16.61 -26.24
C TYR A 27 15.64 -16.88 -26.93
N LYS A 28 16.10 -18.12 -26.73
CA LYS A 28 17.21 -18.87 -27.38
C LYS A 28 18.62 -18.67 -26.81
N GLY A 29 19.12 -19.77 -26.25
CA GLY A 29 20.39 -19.87 -25.57
C GLY A 29 21.60 -19.97 -26.49
N VAL A 30 22.75 -19.71 -25.88
CA VAL A 30 24.06 -20.21 -26.27
C VAL A 30 24.87 -20.32 -24.97
N GLN A 31 25.37 -21.53 -24.68
CA GLN A 31 26.47 -21.76 -23.74
C GLN A 31 27.71 -21.01 -24.25
N HIS A 32 28.40 -20.25 -23.40
CA HIS A 32 29.85 -20.41 -23.16
C HIS A 32 30.41 -19.32 -22.22
N GLN A 33 31.13 -19.81 -21.21
CA GLN A 33 32.39 -19.29 -20.65
C GLN A 33 32.49 -17.82 -20.24
N TYR A 34 32.48 -17.59 -18.93
CA TYR A 34 33.53 -16.78 -18.29
C TYR A 34 33.92 -17.43 -16.95
N HIS A 35 35.13 -17.98 -16.91
CA HIS A 35 35.79 -18.49 -15.71
C HIS A 35 37.15 -17.76 -15.60
N ARG A 36 37.55 -17.50 -14.35
CA ARG A 36 38.80 -16.89 -13.84
C ARG A 36 38.76 -15.36 -13.76
N ALA A 37 39.13 -14.72 -12.67
CA ALA A 37 39.95 -15.16 -11.53
C ALA A 37 39.52 -14.43 -10.26
N LEU A 38 39.56 -15.12 -9.12
CA LEU A 38 40.16 -14.67 -7.85
C LEU A 38 39.85 -15.73 -6.79
N SER A 39 40.80 -16.62 -6.55
CA SER A 39 40.86 -17.48 -5.37
C SER A 39 42.31 -17.57 -4.90
N ARG A 40 42.46 -17.91 -3.61
CA ARG A 40 43.66 -18.02 -2.75
C ARG A 40 43.82 -16.79 -1.85
N ASN A 41 43.87 -16.89 -0.52
CA ASN A 41 43.85 -17.94 0.50
C ASN A 41 43.23 -17.24 1.75
N SER A 42 42.69 -17.85 2.81
CA SER A 42 43.15 -19.01 3.57
C SER A 42 42.03 -19.40 4.54
N SER A 43 41.93 -20.69 4.82
CA SER A 43 41.03 -21.30 5.79
C SER A 43 41.75 -21.64 7.10
N VAL A 44 40.96 -21.72 8.17
CA VAL A 44 41.14 -22.51 9.42
C VAL A 44 42.12 -21.96 10.47
N LEU A 45 41.61 -21.60 11.66
CA LEU A 45 41.84 -22.33 12.91
C LEU A 45 41.05 -21.72 14.08
N SER A 46 40.27 -22.59 14.73
CA SER A 46 39.67 -22.44 16.06
C SER A 46 40.68 -22.82 17.15
N HIS A 47 40.80 -22.01 18.19
CA HIS A 47 40.76 -22.37 19.63
C HIS A 47 41.63 -21.49 20.54
N ASN A 48 41.05 -21.28 21.72
CA ASN A 48 41.61 -21.07 23.04
C ASN A 48 41.73 -19.66 23.63
N ALA A 49 41.14 -19.61 24.82
CA ALA A 49 41.07 -18.55 25.79
C ALA A 49 42.37 -18.41 26.60
N ALA A 50 42.61 -17.18 27.07
CA ALA A 50 43.32 -16.83 28.32
C ALA A 50 43.15 -15.30 28.48
N ALA A 51 42.35 -14.83 29.44
CA ALA A 51 42.73 -14.54 30.83
C ALA A 51 43.60 -13.27 30.96
N SER A 52 42.99 -12.23 31.52
CA SER A 52 43.59 -10.94 31.87
C SER A 52 43.97 -10.92 33.37
N PRO A 53 45.08 -10.29 33.80
CA PRO A 53 45.59 -10.44 35.15
C PRO A 53 45.02 -9.43 36.16
N LEU A 54 44.54 -10.00 37.27
CA LEU A 54 44.87 -9.67 38.67
C LEU A 54 44.93 -8.20 39.12
N CYS A 55 43.99 -7.86 40.02
CA CYS A 55 44.27 -7.05 41.20
C CYS A 55 43.72 -7.79 42.44
N HIS A 56 44.60 -8.12 43.37
CA HIS A 56 44.29 -8.71 44.68
C HIS A 56 44.65 -7.71 45.77
N HIS A 57 43.78 -7.58 46.78
CA HIS A 57 44.06 -7.39 48.22
C HIS A 57 42.70 -7.12 48.91
N ASN A 58 42.34 -7.54 50.13
CA ASN A 58 42.68 -8.65 51.05
C ASN A 58 41.70 -8.49 52.24
N ARG A 59 41.05 -9.57 52.72
CA ARG A 59 40.45 -9.80 54.09
C ARG A 59 39.26 -8.89 54.51
N HIS A 60 38.18 -9.31 55.19
CA HIS A 60 37.96 -10.28 56.26
C HIS A 60 36.51 -10.80 56.25
N CYS A 61 36.29 -12.00 56.78
CA CYS A 61 34.99 -12.55 57.19
C CYS A 61 35.11 -12.93 58.67
N PRO A 62 34.04 -12.85 59.48
CA PRO A 62 33.64 -14.08 60.19
C PRO A 62 32.13 -14.28 60.44
N SER A 63 31.76 -15.57 60.48
CA SER A 63 30.75 -16.25 61.33
C SER A 63 29.24 -15.90 61.28
N THR A 64 28.46 -16.95 61.00
CA THR A 64 27.01 -17.21 61.24
C THR A 64 26.66 -17.40 62.74
N PRO A 65 25.41 -17.72 63.19
CA PRO A 65 24.06 -17.67 62.59
C PRO A 65 22.99 -16.99 63.50
N SER A 66 21.78 -16.67 62.99
CA SER A 66 20.51 -16.90 63.71
C SER A 66 19.26 -16.51 62.91
N SER A 67 18.20 -17.24 63.21
CA SER A 67 16.84 -17.28 62.67
C SER A 67 16.05 -15.97 62.69
N LEU A 68 15.19 -15.75 61.67
CA LEU A 68 13.71 -15.70 61.81
C LEU A 68 13.02 -15.25 60.51
N SER A 69 12.10 -16.10 60.04
CA SER A 69 10.85 -15.83 59.31
C SER A 69 10.80 -14.74 58.22
N SER A 70 10.56 -15.17 56.97
CA SER A 70 9.80 -14.42 55.97
C SER A 70 9.06 -15.40 55.06
N PRO A 71 7.77 -15.16 54.73
CA PRO A 71 6.95 -16.12 54.00
C PRO A 71 7.33 -16.17 52.52
N SER A 72 7.44 -17.39 52.02
CA SER A 72 7.51 -17.73 50.61
C SER A 72 6.22 -17.34 49.88
N TYR A 73 6.31 -16.40 48.94
CA TYR A 73 5.39 -16.35 47.80
C TYR A 73 6.18 -16.78 46.55
N ILE A 74 6.33 -18.09 46.39
CA ILE A 74 6.48 -18.67 45.06
C ILE A 74 5.05 -18.93 44.60
N ASN A 75 4.55 -18.10 43.68
CA ASN A 75 3.44 -18.52 42.85
C ASN A 75 3.90 -18.41 41.40
N THR A 76 4.30 -19.55 40.86
CA THR A 76 4.42 -19.82 39.43
C THR A 76 3.06 -19.62 38.79
N ALA A 77 2.75 -18.39 38.40
CA ALA A 77 1.67 -18.14 37.48
C ALA A 77 2.15 -18.53 36.09
N ASN A 78 1.77 -19.73 35.65
CA ASN A 78 1.62 -20.05 34.23
C ASN A 78 0.65 -19.02 33.63
N MET A 79 1.16 -17.86 33.21
CA MET A 79 0.42 -16.95 32.35
C MET A 79 0.32 -17.59 30.97
N THR A 80 -0.65 -18.49 30.83
CA THR A 80 -1.30 -18.70 29.54
C THR A 80 -2.05 -17.40 29.24
N THR A 81 -1.36 -16.47 28.61
CA THR A 81 -1.99 -15.28 28.03
C THR A 81 -2.96 -15.78 26.96
N LYS A 82 -4.25 -15.86 27.30
CA LYS A 82 -5.29 -15.87 26.27
C LYS A 82 -5.05 -14.64 25.41
N PRO A 83 -4.89 -14.76 24.08
CA PRO A 83 -4.83 -13.60 23.23
C PRO A 83 -6.18 -12.89 23.36
N THR A 84 -6.18 -11.69 23.93
CA THR A 84 -7.31 -10.77 23.81
C THR A 84 -7.36 -10.33 22.35
N HIS A 85 -8.03 -11.13 21.52
CA HIS A 85 -8.35 -10.73 20.17
C HIS A 85 -9.29 -9.52 20.23
N ALA A 86 -9.00 -8.48 19.47
CA ALA A 86 -9.93 -7.40 19.14
C ALA A 86 -11.06 -7.90 18.21
N SER A 87 -11.63 -9.08 18.51
CA SER A 87 -12.63 -9.79 17.71
C SER A 87 -13.98 -9.93 18.40
N GLU A 88 -14.21 -9.27 19.53
CA GLU A 88 -15.51 -9.36 20.21
C GLU A 88 -16.41 -8.18 19.80
N VAL A 89 -16.72 -8.10 18.51
CA VAL A 89 -18.08 -7.69 18.12
C VAL A 89 -18.98 -8.86 18.53
N PRO A 90 -20.14 -8.65 19.18
CA PRO A 90 -20.94 -9.75 19.70
C PRO A 90 -21.25 -10.73 18.56
N SER A 91 -20.84 -11.99 18.73
CA SER A 91 -21.28 -13.09 17.87
C SER A 91 -22.79 -13.00 17.74
N ASN A 92 -23.34 -13.01 16.52
CA ASN A 92 -24.79 -13.14 16.34
C ASN A 92 -25.23 -14.44 17.02
N PRO A 93 -25.96 -14.40 18.15
CA PRO A 93 -26.30 -15.61 18.90
C PRO A 93 -27.18 -16.57 18.11
N GLN A 94 -27.82 -16.08 17.03
CA GLN A 94 -28.81 -16.83 16.26
C GLN A 94 -28.20 -17.88 15.33
N SER A 95 -26.96 -17.72 14.83
CA SER A 95 -26.39 -18.69 13.89
C SER A 95 -25.65 -19.85 14.56
N GLY A 96 -25.27 -19.70 15.84
CA GLY A 96 -24.43 -20.66 16.55
C GLY A 96 -23.00 -20.81 16.00
N LYS A 97 -22.62 -20.06 14.95
CA LYS A 97 -21.29 -20.09 14.32
C LYS A 97 -20.40 -18.96 14.85
N HIS A 98 -19.09 -19.21 14.93
CA HIS A 98 -18.13 -18.13 15.18
C HIS A 98 -18.12 -17.15 14.00
N GLN A 99 -17.86 -15.87 14.31
CA GLN A 99 -17.83 -14.84 13.28
C GLN A 99 -16.55 -14.97 12.44
N ILE A 100 -16.71 -14.92 11.13
CA ILE A 100 -15.60 -14.78 10.18
C ILE A 100 -15.73 -13.42 9.52
N ASN A 101 -14.69 -12.59 9.63
CA ASN A 101 -14.70 -11.24 9.07
C ASN A 101 -13.68 -11.10 7.94
N LEU A 102 -14.16 -11.19 6.70
CA LEU A 102 -13.36 -11.06 5.48
C LEU A 102 -13.34 -9.62 4.91
N ILE A 103 -13.73 -8.61 5.70
CA ILE A 103 -13.66 -7.19 5.30
C ILE A 103 -12.41 -6.47 5.84
N ARG A 104 -11.82 -6.95 6.94
CA ARG A 104 -10.73 -6.25 7.62
C ARG A 104 -9.45 -6.25 6.79
N GLY A 105 -9.12 -5.10 6.20
CA GLY A 105 -7.87 -4.88 5.45
C GLY A 105 -6.63 -4.71 6.34
N TRP A 106 -6.52 -5.45 7.43
CA TRP A 106 -5.44 -5.36 8.42
C TRP A 106 -4.50 -6.57 8.28
N PRO A 107 -3.21 -6.44 8.63
CA PRO A 107 -2.34 -7.61 8.71
C PRO A 107 -2.82 -8.58 9.80
N ASN A 108 -2.69 -9.88 9.56
CA ASN A 108 -2.90 -10.88 10.61
C ASN A 108 -2.00 -10.56 11.83
N PRO A 109 -2.50 -10.64 13.07
CA PRO A 109 -1.70 -10.34 14.26
C PRO A 109 -0.42 -11.17 14.38
N GLY A 110 -0.42 -12.43 13.94
CA GLY A 110 0.76 -13.29 13.91
C GLY A 110 1.80 -12.89 12.87
N LEU A 111 1.46 -11.97 11.96
CA LEU A 111 2.37 -11.36 10.99
C LEU A 111 2.82 -9.95 11.42
N LEU A 112 2.70 -9.58 12.70
CA LEU A 112 3.30 -8.35 13.21
C LEU A 112 4.77 -8.60 13.63
N PRO A 113 5.72 -7.74 13.24
CA PRO A 113 7.15 -7.88 13.56
C PRO A 113 7.48 -7.42 14.98
N VAL A 114 6.81 -7.98 15.99
CA VAL A 114 6.94 -7.52 17.39
C VAL A 114 8.39 -7.54 17.86
N ASP A 115 9.12 -8.62 17.56
CA ASP A 115 10.52 -8.77 17.98
C ASP A 115 11.45 -7.74 17.31
N LEU A 116 11.27 -7.46 16.02
CA LEU A 116 12.07 -6.46 15.31
C LEU A 116 11.79 -5.05 15.84
N LEU A 117 10.51 -4.73 16.08
CA LEU A 117 10.10 -3.43 16.63
C LEU A 117 10.64 -3.24 18.05
N SER A 118 10.56 -4.28 18.89
CA SER A 118 11.10 -4.28 20.25
C SER A 118 12.61 -4.05 20.26
N ALA A 119 13.35 -4.81 19.43
CA ALA A 119 14.79 -4.68 19.34
C ALA A 119 15.24 -3.31 18.81
N ALA A 120 14.56 -2.77 17.79
CA ALA A 120 14.84 -1.43 17.27
C ALA A 120 14.52 -0.33 18.29
N ALA A 121 13.42 -0.46 19.04
CA ALA A 121 13.09 0.48 20.11
C ALA A 121 14.16 0.48 21.22
N GLN A 122 14.64 -0.71 21.63
CA GLN A 122 15.71 -0.83 22.63
C GLN A 122 17.02 -0.20 22.14
N ARG A 123 17.43 -0.45 20.89
CA ARG A 123 18.62 0.18 20.30
C ARG A 123 18.51 1.71 20.30
N ASN A 124 17.39 2.23 19.80
CA ASN A 124 17.14 3.67 19.75
C ASN A 124 17.19 4.32 21.13
N LEU A 125 16.57 3.70 22.14
CA LEU A 125 16.49 4.23 23.50
C LEU A 125 17.78 4.07 24.32
N SER A 126 18.73 3.25 23.84
CA SER A 126 20.01 3.01 24.54
C SER A 126 21.12 3.97 24.11
N ASP A 127 20.96 4.68 23.00
CA ASP A 127 21.96 5.61 22.46
C ASP A 127 21.44 7.08 22.51
N PRO A 128 22.05 7.95 23.34
CA PRO A 128 21.71 9.38 23.38
C PRO A 128 21.79 10.09 22.03
N ALA A 129 22.67 9.66 21.12
CA ALA A 129 22.75 10.23 19.78
C ALA A 129 21.48 9.96 18.94
N ILE A 130 20.69 8.95 19.33
CA ILE A 130 19.45 8.56 18.64
C ILE A 130 18.23 9.04 19.42
N TYR A 131 18.10 8.72 20.72
CA TYR A 131 16.86 9.04 21.44
C TYR A 131 16.66 10.54 21.64
N VAL A 132 17.73 11.34 21.79
CA VAL A 132 17.60 12.79 21.97
C VAL A 132 16.90 13.42 20.75
N PRO A 133 17.36 13.26 19.49
CA PRO A 133 16.64 13.79 18.33
C PRO A 133 15.33 13.07 18.01
N ALA A 134 15.15 11.81 18.45
CA ALA A 134 13.90 11.06 18.22
C ALA A 134 12.76 11.45 19.18
N LEU A 135 13.08 11.91 20.40
CA LEU A 135 12.12 12.30 21.43
C LEU A 135 11.90 13.83 21.51
N GLN A 136 12.67 14.61 20.76
CA GLN A 136 12.51 16.07 20.65
C GLN A 136 11.69 16.46 19.42
N TYR A 137 11.33 17.74 19.34
CA TYR A 137 10.84 18.33 18.10
C TYR A 137 11.84 18.15 16.96
N GLY A 138 11.31 17.96 15.76
CA GLY A 138 12.06 17.50 14.60
C GLY A 138 12.03 18.47 13.41
N PRO A 139 12.77 18.16 12.35
CA PRO A 139 12.66 18.87 11.08
C PRO A 139 11.26 18.73 10.47
N ASP A 140 10.80 19.77 9.77
CA ASP A 140 9.52 19.79 9.06
C ASP A 140 9.39 18.64 8.04
N SER A 141 10.45 18.35 7.29
CA SER A 141 10.47 17.22 6.34
C SER A 141 10.43 15.84 7.01
N GLY A 142 10.66 15.79 8.32
CA GLY A 142 10.73 14.61 9.16
C GLY A 142 12.12 14.10 9.46
N TYR A 143 12.15 13.02 10.26
CA TYR A 143 13.38 12.43 10.80
C TYR A 143 14.39 12.09 9.70
N GLN A 144 15.50 12.82 9.67
CA GLN A 144 16.46 12.78 8.56
C GLN A 144 17.03 11.38 8.29
N PRO A 145 17.43 10.57 9.29
CA PRO A 145 17.92 9.21 9.04
C PRO A 145 16.90 8.31 8.33
N LEU A 146 15.59 8.48 8.61
CA LEU A 146 14.55 7.73 7.90
C LEU A 146 14.45 8.18 6.44
N ARG A 147 14.51 9.49 6.15
CA ARG A 147 14.45 10.00 4.77
C ARG A 147 15.58 9.46 3.93
N GLU A 148 16.79 9.42 4.47
CA GLU A 148 17.97 8.87 3.78
C GLU A 148 17.86 7.36 3.55
N ALA A 149 17.38 6.62 4.56
CA ALA A 149 17.17 5.18 4.48
C ALA A 149 16.09 4.82 3.45
N LEU A 150 14.97 5.54 3.46
CA LEU A 150 13.91 5.42 2.46
C LEU A 150 14.44 5.77 1.07
N ALA A 151 15.19 6.86 0.89
CA ALA A 151 15.75 7.23 -0.41
C ALA A 151 16.60 6.09 -0.99
N THR A 152 17.46 5.48 -0.16
CA THR A 152 18.25 4.32 -0.58
C THR A 152 17.34 3.14 -0.93
N TRP A 153 16.45 2.73 -0.03
CA TRP A 153 15.61 1.55 -0.25
C TRP A 153 14.67 1.69 -1.47
N LEU A 154 14.04 2.85 -1.62
CA LEU A 154 13.14 3.16 -2.74
C LEU A 154 13.92 3.24 -4.06
N SER A 155 15.10 3.88 -4.07
CA SER A 155 15.95 3.94 -5.27
C SER A 155 16.40 2.55 -5.74
N GLU A 156 16.78 1.66 -4.83
CA GLU A 156 17.15 0.28 -5.13
C GLU A 156 15.93 -0.52 -5.65
N HIS A 157 14.77 -0.34 -5.01
CA HIS A 157 13.56 -1.09 -5.36
C HIS A 157 12.98 -0.68 -6.72
N TYR A 158 12.82 0.62 -6.96
CA TYR A 158 12.21 1.16 -8.18
C TYR A 158 13.24 1.44 -9.29
N ARG A 159 14.54 1.26 -9.02
CA ARG A 159 15.66 1.50 -9.95
C ARG A 159 15.68 2.95 -10.46
N VAL A 160 15.52 3.89 -9.55
CA VAL A 160 15.55 5.35 -9.80
C VAL A 160 16.73 6.00 -9.09
N GLU A 161 17.02 7.25 -9.39
CA GLU A 161 18.06 8.00 -8.69
C GLU A 161 17.69 8.21 -7.21
N ARG A 162 18.67 8.00 -6.33
CA ARG A 162 18.52 8.24 -4.88
C ARG A 162 18.47 9.73 -4.60
N ASP A 163 17.33 10.22 -4.13
CA ASP A 163 17.20 11.61 -3.66
C ASP A 163 16.28 11.72 -2.42
N PRO A 164 16.84 11.98 -1.21
CA PRO A 164 16.05 12.18 -0.01
C PRO A 164 15.21 13.47 -0.02
N ASN A 165 15.52 14.44 -0.90
CA ASN A 165 14.73 15.68 -1.00
C ASN A 165 13.35 15.44 -1.61
N ARG A 166 13.16 14.31 -2.30
CA ARG A 166 11.86 13.87 -2.81
C ARG A 166 10.94 13.32 -1.74
N ILE A 167 11.42 13.13 -0.51
CA ILE A 167 10.73 12.41 0.57
C ILE A 167 10.35 13.37 1.70
N CYS A 168 9.08 13.33 2.09
CA CYS A 168 8.56 13.96 3.31
C CYS A 168 7.89 12.90 4.19
N ILE A 169 8.25 12.83 5.47
CA ILE A 169 7.65 11.87 6.41
C ILE A 169 6.24 12.33 6.80
N SER A 170 5.36 11.37 7.06
CA SER A 170 3.97 11.61 7.47
C SER A 170 3.54 10.61 8.55
N GLY A 171 2.39 10.84 9.19
CA GLY A 171 1.82 9.89 10.16
C GLY A 171 1.07 8.71 9.53
N GLY A 172 1.42 8.37 8.28
CA GLY A 172 0.78 7.32 7.48
C GLY A 172 -0.10 7.87 6.36
N ALA A 173 -0.54 6.97 5.48
CA ALA A 173 -1.18 7.31 4.21
C ALA A 173 -2.38 8.27 4.34
N SER A 174 -3.29 8.05 5.29
CA SER A 174 -4.47 8.90 5.46
C SER A 174 -4.13 10.33 5.88
N GLN A 175 -3.22 10.50 6.84
CA GLN A 175 -2.79 11.84 7.24
C GLN A 175 -2.04 12.52 6.11
N ASN A 176 -1.26 11.77 5.34
CA ASN A 176 -0.54 12.32 4.19
C ASN A 176 -1.50 12.86 3.13
N VAL A 177 -2.57 12.13 2.77
CA VAL A 177 -3.62 12.64 1.87
C VAL A 177 -4.22 13.94 2.41
N ALA A 178 -4.53 14.01 3.72
CA ALA A 178 -5.03 15.24 4.31
C ALA A 178 -4.03 16.41 4.18
N CYS A 179 -2.74 16.19 4.49
CA CYS A 179 -1.71 17.21 4.34
C CYS A 179 -1.50 17.65 2.87
N ILE A 180 -1.61 16.71 1.92
CA ILE A 180 -1.53 17.00 0.49
C ILE A 180 -2.66 17.94 0.08
N LEU A 181 -3.90 17.62 0.46
CA LEU A 181 -5.06 18.47 0.17
C LEU A 181 -4.88 19.86 0.81
N GLN A 182 -4.57 19.92 2.10
CA GLN A 182 -4.35 21.20 2.81
C GLN A 182 -3.24 22.07 2.21
N SER A 183 -2.27 21.49 1.51
CA SER A 183 -1.13 22.21 0.94
C SER A 183 -1.23 22.47 -0.56
N PHE A 184 -1.94 21.65 -1.32
CA PHE A 184 -1.90 21.67 -2.79
C PHE A 184 -3.29 21.78 -3.43
N THR A 185 -4.33 21.98 -2.63
CA THR A 185 -5.67 22.25 -3.15
C THR A 185 -6.26 23.50 -2.49
N ASP A 186 -7.23 24.08 -3.16
CA ASP A 186 -8.00 25.21 -2.63
C ASP A 186 -9.44 25.07 -3.13
N PRO A 187 -10.47 25.21 -2.28
CA PRO A 187 -11.85 24.97 -2.67
C PRO A 187 -12.40 25.98 -3.68
N ASN A 188 -11.72 27.09 -3.97
CA ASN A 188 -12.06 28.01 -5.07
C ASN A 188 -11.35 27.67 -6.38
N VAL A 189 -10.22 26.96 -6.31
CA VAL A 189 -9.40 26.58 -7.47
C VAL A 189 -9.65 25.13 -7.89
N THR A 190 -9.56 24.19 -6.96
CA THR A 190 -9.75 22.75 -7.14
C THR A 190 -11.24 22.43 -7.26
N GLN A 191 -11.69 22.14 -8.48
CA GLN A 191 -13.11 22.02 -8.80
C GLN A 191 -13.65 20.60 -8.68
N ALA A 192 -12.82 19.57 -8.86
CA ALA A 192 -13.24 18.17 -8.80
C ALA A 192 -12.15 17.25 -8.25
N VAL A 193 -12.61 16.16 -7.61
CA VAL A 193 -11.78 15.03 -7.18
C VAL A 193 -12.26 13.78 -7.92
N TRP A 194 -11.45 13.29 -8.84
CA TRP A 194 -11.72 12.11 -9.66
C TRP A 194 -11.20 10.87 -8.95
N CYS A 195 -12.10 10.03 -8.46
CA CYS A 195 -11.77 8.78 -7.81
C CYS A 195 -11.89 7.64 -8.82
N ILE A 196 -10.79 6.92 -9.04
CA ILE A 196 -10.84 5.66 -9.78
C ILE A 196 -11.69 4.67 -8.99
N SER A 197 -12.72 4.13 -9.64
CA SER A 197 -13.81 3.37 -9.06
C SER A 197 -13.80 1.92 -9.55
N PRO A 198 -13.89 0.92 -8.66
CA PRO A 198 -14.16 1.05 -7.21
C PRO A 198 -12.97 1.66 -6.45
N SER A 199 -13.25 2.38 -5.35
CA SER A 199 -12.21 3.16 -4.63
C SER A 199 -12.11 2.83 -3.14
N TYR A 200 -10.99 3.19 -2.51
CA TYR A 200 -10.79 3.02 -1.08
C TYR A 200 -11.72 3.94 -0.27
N HIS A 201 -12.83 3.37 0.22
CA HIS A 201 -13.94 4.13 0.79
C HIS A 201 -13.62 5.10 1.94
N LEU A 202 -12.62 4.81 2.77
CA LEU A 202 -12.28 5.72 3.89
C LEU A 202 -11.60 7.02 3.42
N VAL A 203 -11.11 7.09 2.17
CA VAL A 203 -10.55 8.33 1.62
C VAL A 203 -11.62 9.41 1.43
N PHE A 204 -12.88 9.02 1.20
CA PHE A 204 -13.93 9.98 0.86
C PHE A 204 -14.18 10.98 1.98
N GLN A 205 -14.11 10.54 3.24
CA GLN A 205 -14.23 11.46 4.38
C GLN A 205 -13.07 12.46 4.42
N ILE A 206 -11.86 12.05 4.06
CA ILE A 206 -10.70 12.95 4.00
C ILE A 206 -10.95 14.07 2.98
N PHE A 207 -11.51 13.74 1.81
CA PHE A 207 -11.85 14.77 0.83
C PHE A 207 -12.96 15.72 1.32
N ARG A 208 -14.01 15.19 1.95
CA ARG A 208 -15.10 16.00 2.53
C ARG A 208 -14.59 16.96 3.61
N ASP A 209 -13.79 16.46 4.54
CA ASP A 209 -13.19 17.26 5.62
C ASP A 209 -12.28 18.39 5.09
N ASN A 210 -11.77 18.25 3.86
CA ASN A 210 -10.98 19.27 3.16
C ASN A 210 -11.81 20.15 2.20
N GLY A 211 -13.13 20.15 2.33
CA GLY A 211 -14.02 21.08 1.60
C GLY A 211 -14.46 20.59 0.22
N PHE A 212 -14.28 19.31 -0.11
CA PHE A 212 -14.67 18.72 -1.40
C PHE A 212 -16.00 17.95 -1.35
N GLU A 213 -16.86 18.22 -0.37
CA GLU A 213 -18.24 17.70 -0.33
C GLU A 213 -18.97 18.01 -1.65
N GLY A 214 -19.66 17.02 -2.21
CA GLY A 214 -20.35 17.14 -3.50
C GLY A 214 -19.46 17.29 -4.74
N ARG A 215 -18.12 17.21 -4.60
CA ARG A 215 -17.15 17.37 -5.70
C ARG A 215 -16.40 16.09 -6.08
N LEU A 216 -16.76 14.98 -5.44
CA LEU A 216 -16.24 13.66 -5.81
C LEU A 216 -16.90 13.21 -7.12
N ARG A 217 -16.10 12.62 -8.00
CA ARG A 217 -16.53 12.10 -9.31
C ARG A 217 -15.94 10.72 -9.51
N ALA A 218 -16.75 9.78 -9.97
CA ALA A 218 -16.31 8.42 -10.25
C ALA A 218 -15.77 8.29 -11.67
N THR A 219 -14.69 7.54 -11.81
CA THR A 219 -14.16 7.12 -13.11
C THR A 219 -13.97 5.61 -13.09
N PRO A 220 -14.51 4.86 -14.07
CA PRO A 220 -14.44 3.40 -14.03
C PRO A 220 -13.03 2.87 -14.24
N GLU A 221 -12.83 1.62 -13.79
CA GLU A 221 -11.72 0.78 -14.19
C GLU A 221 -12.14 -0.22 -15.29
N ASP A 222 -11.24 -0.49 -16.23
CA ASP A 222 -11.29 -1.63 -17.14
C ASP A 222 -10.34 -2.74 -16.68
N GLU A 223 -10.03 -3.70 -17.56
CA GLU A 223 -9.16 -4.82 -17.24
C GLU A 223 -7.73 -4.40 -16.82
N GLU A 224 -7.24 -3.25 -17.27
CA GLU A 224 -5.89 -2.75 -16.97
C GLU A 224 -5.87 -1.67 -15.88
N GLY A 225 -6.93 -1.50 -15.11
CA GLY A 225 -7.06 -0.43 -14.12
C GLY A 225 -7.84 0.75 -14.69
N VAL A 226 -7.39 1.99 -14.50
CA VAL A 226 -8.15 3.18 -14.92
C VAL A 226 -8.55 3.16 -16.41
N ASP A 227 -9.83 3.40 -16.69
CA ASP A 227 -10.28 3.73 -18.05
C ASP A 227 -9.94 5.18 -18.39
N ILE A 228 -8.85 5.35 -19.15
CA ILE A 228 -8.34 6.67 -19.56
C ILE A 228 -9.32 7.40 -20.48
N GLU A 229 -10.02 6.69 -21.37
CA GLU A 229 -10.92 7.31 -22.34
C GLU A 229 -12.18 7.83 -21.64
N ALA A 230 -12.73 7.04 -20.72
CA ALA A 230 -13.82 7.48 -19.86
C ALA A 230 -13.40 8.67 -18.99
N LEU A 231 -12.21 8.63 -18.39
CA LEU A 231 -11.69 9.74 -17.58
C LEU A 231 -11.54 11.03 -18.40
N GLU A 232 -10.91 10.96 -19.57
CA GLU A 232 -10.70 12.11 -20.43
C GLU A 232 -12.02 12.69 -20.94
N THR A 233 -12.98 11.85 -21.29
CA THR A 233 -14.33 12.29 -21.71
C THR A 233 -15.01 13.07 -20.59
N LYS A 234 -15.00 12.53 -19.36
CA LYS A 234 -15.61 13.17 -18.20
C LYS A 234 -14.90 14.48 -17.82
N LEU A 235 -13.57 14.52 -17.85
CA LEU A 235 -12.78 15.74 -17.64
C LEU A 235 -13.11 16.81 -18.69
N ALA A 236 -13.12 16.44 -19.97
CA ALA A 236 -13.43 17.38 -21.05
C ALA A 236 -14.86 17.93 -20.95
N GLU A 237 -15.83 17.09 -20.59
CA GLU A 237 -17.21 17.52 -20.36
C GLU A 237 -17.32 18.45 -19.14
N PHE A 238 -16.63 18.13 -18.05
CA PHE A 238 -16.58 18.96 -16.85
C PHE A 238 -16.01 20.35 -17.16
N GLU A 239 -14.91 20.43 -17.91
CA GLU A 239 -14.27 21.69 -18.31
C GLU A 239 -15.19 22.59 -19.15
N LYS A 240 -16.08 22.02 -19.97
CA LYS A 240 -17.02 22.81 -20.79
C LYS A 240 -18.08 23.53 -19.96
N HIS A 241 -18.46 22.97 -18.82
CA HIS A 241 -19.61 23.43 -18.02
C HIS A 241 -19.22 24.09 -16.71
N THR A 242 -17.95 24.00 -16.33
CA THR A 242 -17.47 24.55 -15.06
C THR A 242 -16.96 25.97 -15.25
N PRO A 243 -17.42 26.95 -14.44
CA PRO A 243 -16.90 28.31 -14.49
C PRO A 243 -15.38 28.36 -14.30
N GLU A 244 -14.78 29.49 -14.69
CA GLU A 244 -13.38 29.76 -14.36
C GLU A 244 -13.14 29.64 -12.84
N ALA A 245 -11.96 29.16 -12.47
CA ALA A 245 -11.55 29.06 -11.07
C ALA A 245 -11.68 30.44 -10.40
N LYS A 246 -12.29 30.46 -9.22
CA LYS A 246 -12.36 31.68 -8.42
C LYS A 246 -10.98 31.97 -7.82
N ALA A 247 -10.75 33.21 -7.42
CA ALA A 247 -9.55 33.56 -6.65
C ALA A 247 -9.43 32.61 -5.43
N PRO A 248 -8.22 32.09 -5.14
CA PRO A 248 -8.03 31.15 -4.05
C PRO A 248 -8.43 31.78 -2.72
N VAL A 249 -8.90 30.96 -1.78
CA VAL A 249 -9.22 31.40 -0.41
C VAL A 249 -7.96 31.89 0.30
N SER A 250 -6.82 31.28 0.01
CA SER A 250 -5.51 31.69 0.54
C SER A 250 -4.43 31.68 -0.51
N ASP A 251 -3.42 32.54 -0.36
CA ASP A 251 -2.23 32.48 -1.21
C ASP A 251 -1.47 31.16 -0.96
N ALA A 252 -1.24 30.39 -2.02
CA ALA A 252 -0.40 29.19 -1.98
C ALA A 252 1.04 29.51 -1.55
N GLY A 253 1.48 30.75 -1.83
CA GLY A 253 2.84 31.20 -1.63
C GLY A 253 3.82 30.52 -2.58
N LYS A 254 5.12 30.71 -2.35
CA LYS A 254 6.17 30.27 -3.27
C LYS A 254 6.51 28.76 -3.23
N TYR A 255 5.95 28.04 -2.27
CA TYR A 255 6.31 26.64 -1.99
C TYR A 255 5.20 25.65 -2.35
N ARG A 256 4.07 26.11 -2.88
CA ARG A 256 2.90 25.28 -3.19
C ARG A 256 2.27 25.71 -4.51
N LYS A 257 1.39 24.85 -5.01
CA LYS A 257 0.53 25.07 -6.18
C LYS A 257 -0.86 24.53 -5.86
N HIS A 258 -1.91 25.26 -6.23
CA HIS A 258 -3.27 24.75 -6.17
C HIS A 258 -3.64 24.16 -7.53
N TYR A 259 -3.94 22.86 -7.57
CA TYR A 259 -4.32 22.18 -8.82
C TYR A 259 -5.80 22.35 -9.11
N ARG A 260 -6.16 22.45 -10.40
CA ARG A 260 -7.56 22.53 -10.84
C ARG A 260 -8.34 21.24 -10.53
N HIS A 261 -7.68 20.09 -10.62
CA HIS A 261 -8.26 18.78 -10.31
C HIS A 261 -7.39 17.96 -9.38
N VAL A 262 -8.01 17.00 -8.71
CA VAL A 262 -7.30 15.90 -8.05
C VAL A 262 -7.75 14.59 -8.68
N ILE A 263 -6.84 13.65 -8.86
CA ILE A 263 -7.13 12.27 -9.24
C ILE A 263 -6.63 11.38 -8.11
N TYR A 264 -7.50 10.54 -7.55
CA TYR A 264 -7.13 9.55 -6.54
C TYR A 264 -7.10 8.15 -7.14
N ALA A 265 -5.97 7.47 -7.00
CA ALA A 265 -5.76 6.15 -7.55
C ALA A 265 -5.03 5.23 -6.56
N VAL A 266 -5.31 3.92 -6.65
CA VAL A 266 -4.49 2.86 -6.04
C VAL A 266 -3.85 2.09 -7.21
N PRO A 267 -2.66 2.49 -7.71
CA PRO A 267 -2.17 2.00 -9.00
C PRO A 267 -1.74 0.53 -8.99
N THR A 268 -1.38 0.00 -7.83
CA THR A 268 -0.83 -1.34 -7.65
C THR A 268 -1.67 -2.10 -6.64
N CYS A 269 -2.17 -3.28 -7.03
CA CYS A 269 -2.99 -4.14 -6.17
C CYS A 269 -4.16 -3.37 -5.53
N SER A 270 -4.94 -2.70 -6.38
CA SER A 270 -5.95 -1.71 -6.02
C SER A 270 -6.88 -2.18 -4.89
N ASN A 271 -7.20 -1.28 -3.96
CA ASN A 271 -8.26 -1.50 -2.99
C ASN A 271 -9.54 -0.84 -3.51
N PRO A 272 -10.56 -1.60 -3.92
CA PRO A 272 -10.76 -3.03 -3.59
C PRO A 272 -10.51 -4.03 -4.75
N SER A 273 -10.29 -3.58 -5.98
CA SER A 273 -10.38 -4.44 -7.18
C SER A 273 -9.24 -5.46 -7.34
N GLY A 274 -8.14 -5.30 -6.61
CA GLY A 274 -6.92 -6.09 -6.75
C GLY A 274 -6.14 -5.81 -8.04
N LYS A 275 -6.63 -4.93 -8.92
CA LYS A 275 -6.02 -4.63 -10.21
C LYS A 275 -4.73 -3.84 -10.07
N THR A 276 -3.81 -4.06 -10.99
CA THR A 276 -2.58 -3.28 -11.14
C THR A 276 -2.61 -2.56 -12.48
N MET A 277 -2.47 -1.24 -12.45
CA MET A 277 -2.43 -0.38 -13.64
C MET A 277 -1.22 -0.72 -14.51
N SER A 278 -1.45 -1.00 -15.79
CA SER A 278 -0.35 -1.27 -16.74
C SER A 278 0.51 -0.02 -17.01
N LEU A 279 1.73 -0.22 -17.54
CA LEU A 279 2.62 0.90 -17.87
C LEU A 279 1.95 1.91 -18.79
N ARG A 280 1.27 1.44 -19.84
CA ARG A 280 0.58 2.32 -20.79
C ARG A 280 -0.50 3.18 -20.12
N ARG A 281 -1.25 2.61 -19.16
CA ARG A 281 -2.27 3.32 -18.39
C ARG A 281 -1.64 4.36 -17.48
N ARG A 282 -0.54 4.02 -16.78
CA ARG A 282 0.20 4.94 -15.90
C ARG A 282 0.73 6.15 -16.67
N GLU A 283 1.39 5.93 -17.80
CA GLU A 283 1.89 7.02 -18.65
C GLU A 283 0.76 7.89 -19.22
N ALA A 284 -0.33 7.27 -19.67
CA ALA A 284 -1.48 8.00 -20.18
C ALA A 284 -2.14 8.85 -19.09
N LEU A 285 -2.24 8.34 -17.86
CA LEU A 285 -2.80 9.08 -16.73
C LEU A 285 -1.95 10.32 -16.40
N VAL A 286 -0.62 10.19 -16.38
CA VAL A 286 0.28 11.33 -16.15
C VAL A 286 0.13 12.38 -17.26
N ARG A 287 0.08 11.97 -18.53
CA ARG A 287 -0.17 12.89 -19.66
C ARG A 287 -1.50 13.61 -19.53
N LEU A 288 -2.55 12.90 -19.13
CA LEU A 288 -3.88 13.46 -18.92
C LEU A 288 -3.90 14.46 -17.75
N ALA A 289 -3.25 14.12 -16.64
CA ALA A 289 -3.14 15.00 -15.48
C ALA A 289 -2.39 16.30 -15.81
N ARG A 290 -1.31 16.24 -16.59
CA ARG A 290 -0.63 17.43 -17.11
C ARG A 290 -1.53 18.27 -18.00
N LYS A 291 -2.32 17.65 -18.88
CA LYS A 291 -3.23 18.34 -19.81
C LYS A 291 -4.31 19.14 -19.08
N TYR A 292 -4.87 18.59 -18.00
CA TYR A 292 -5.99 19.21 -17.28
C TYR A 292 -5.58 19.92 -15.98
N ASP A 293 -4.29 20.03 -15.67
CA ASP A 293 -3.81 20.58 -14.38
C ASP A 293 -4.35 19.81 -13.17
N ALA A 294 -4.17 18.49 -13.20
CA ALA A 294 -4.59 17.59 -12.13
C ALA A 294 -3.41 17.09 -11.29
N LEU A 295 -3.60 17.01 -9.97
CA LEU A 295 -2.69 16.27 -9.09
C LEU A 295 -3.16 14.82 -8.94
N ILE A 296 -2.33 13.86 -9.32
CA ILE A 296 -2.54 12.45 -9.05
C ILE A 296 -1.97 12.10 -7.67
N ILE A 297 -2.84 11.65 -6.77
CA ILE A 297 -2.47 11.09 -5.47
C ILE A 297 -2.52 9.57 -5.60
N CYS A 298 -1.35 8.92 -5.61
CA CYS A 298 -1.22 7.47 -5.70
C CYS A 298 -1.11 6.85 -4.32
N ASP A 299 -2.11 6.07 -3.88
CA ASP A 299 -2.06 5.30 -2.64
C ASP A 299 -1.25 4.00 -2.85
N ASP A 300 0.08 4.12 -2.75
CA ASP A 300 1.04 3.05 -3.09
C ASP A 300 1.37 2.12 -1.90
N VAL A 301 0.43 1.98 -0.95
CA VAL A 301 0.64 1.21 0.30
C VAL A 301 0.83 -0.30 0.09
N TYR A 302 0.56 -0.82 -1.11
CA TYR A 302 0.65 -2.24 -1.45
C TYR A 302 1.85 -2.59 -2.34
N ASP A 303 2.64 -1.63 -2.81
CA ASP A 303 3.71 -1.85 -3.79
C ASP A 303 4.69 -2.96 -3.39
N PHE A 304 5.05 -3.04 -2.10
CA PHE A 304 5.99 -4.03 -1.57
C PHE A 304 5.39 -5.42 -1.29
N LEU A 305 4.09 -5.58 -1.51
CA LEU A 305 3.30 -6.77 -1.17
C LEU A 305 2.87 -7.54 -2.42
N GLN A 306 3.80 -7.72 -3.35
CA GLN A 306 3.58 -8.45 -4.60
C GLN A 306 4.40 -9.73 -4.66
N TRP A 307 3.89 -10.77 -5.31
CA TRP A 307 4.57 -12.04 -5.52
C TRP A 307 4.21 -12.62 -6.90
N ARG A 308 5.06 -13.50 -7.42
CA ARG A 308 4.74 -14.24 -8.63
C ARG A 308 3.66 -15.28 -8.32
N ILE A 309 2.77 -15.49 -9.29
CA ILE A 309 1.87 -16.63 -9.33
C ILE A 309 2.40 -17.57 -10.41
N ASP A 310 2.63 -18.83 -10.04
CA ASP A 310 3.02 -19.85 -11.00
C ASP A 310 1.77 -20.26 -11.79
N SER A 311 1.92 -20.43 -13.11
CA SER A 311 0.87 -21.03 -13.95
C SER A 311 0.66 -22.53 -13.65
N ASP A 312 1.56 -23.14 -12.88
CA ASP A 312 1.52 -24.55 -12.47
C ASP A 312 1.62 -24.66 -10.94
N PRO A 313 0.50 -24.90 -10.23
CA PRO A 313 0.45 -24.99 -8.76
C PRO A 313 1.36 -26.06 -8.15
N SER A 314 1.89 -27.00 -8.94
CA SER A 314 2.77 -28.07 -8.48
C SER A 314 4.25 -27.69 -8.44
N LYS A 315 4.63 -26.54 -9.00
CA LYS A 315 6.02 -26.08 -9.17
C LYS A 315 6.40 -24.92 -8.28
N VAL A 316 5.73 -24.78 -7.13
CA VAL A 316 6.10 -23.79 -6.11
C VAL A 316 7.54 -24.05 -5.69
N SER A 317 8.48 -23.26 -6.23
CA SER A 317 9.86 -23.28 -5.77
C SER A 317 9.85 -22.86 -4.31
N SER A 318 10.21 -23.78 -3.42
CA SER A 318 10.37 -23.56 -1.98
C SER A 318 11.53 -22.63 -1.63
N SER A 319 12.24 -22.11 -2.63
CA SER A 319 13.27 -21.09 -2.47
C SER A 319 13.08 -20.00 -3.52
N LEU A 320 12.39 -18.92 -3.16
CA LEU A 320 12.76 -17.62 -3.71
C LEU A 320 14.15 -17.33 -3.14
N SER A 321 15.18 -17.28 -3.99
CA SER A 321 16.50 -16.86 -3.51
C SER A 321 16.37 -15.46 -2.90
N ALA A 322 17.17 -15.12 -1.88
CA ALA A 322 17.14 -13.79 -1.26
C ALA A 322 17.36 -12.63 -2.26
N ASN A 323 17.85 -12.95 -3.47
CA ASN A 323 18.10 -12.02 -4.57
C ASN A 323 17.00 -12.03 -5.66
N GLU A 324 16.07 -12.98 -5.65
CA GLU A 324 14.88 -12.96 -6.50
C GLU A 324 13.82 -12.09 -5.84
N HIS A 325 13.92 -10.79 -6.06
CA HIS A 325 12.78 -9.91 -5.86
C HIS A 325 11.65 -10.39 -6.81
N PRO A 326 10.41 -10.60 -6.34
CA PRO A 326 9.29 -10.72 -7.26
C PRO A 326 9.34 -9.46 -8.11
N GLU A 327 9.61 -9.62 -9.41
CA GLU A 327 9.89 -8.51 -10.31
C GLU A 327 8.75 -7.52 -10.17
N MET A 328 9.02 -6.39 -9.53
CA MET A 328 8.10 -5.27 -9.46
C MET A 328 8.20 -4.60 -10.82
N LEU A 329 7.22 -4.89 -11.68
CA LEU A 329 7.36 -4.73 -13.13
C LEU A 329 7.24 -3.28 -13.60
N LEU A 330 6.73 -2.38 -12.75
CA LEU A 330 6.17 -1.11 -13.21
C LEU A 330 6.69 0.09 -12.41
N PRO A 331 7.11 1.18 -13.09
CA PRO A 331 7.45 2.44 -12.42
C PRO A 331 6.23 3.09 -11.77
N ARG A 332 6.46 3.87 -10.71
CA ARG A 332 5.41 4.69 -10.09
C ARG A 332 5.09 5.90 -10.95
N LEU A 333 3.87 6.43 -10.79
CA LEU A 333 3.44 7.59 -11.58
C LEU A 333 4.27 8.85 -11.28
N CYS A 334 4.75 9.05 -10.04
CA CYS A 334 5.64 10.16 -9.72
C CYS A 334 7.00 10.03 -10.42
N ASP A 335 7.53 8.81 -10.61
CA ASP A 335 8.77 8.57 -11.34
C ASP A 335 8.58 8.80 -12.86
N ILE A 336 7.45 8.34 -13.41
CA ILE A 336 7.06 8.60 -14.80
C ILE A 336 6.93 10.11 -15.05
N ASP A 337 6.23 10.81 -14.16
CA ASP A 337 6.05 12.26 -14.26
C ASP A 337 7.40 13.00 -14.21
N LEU A 338 8.29 12.67 -13.28
CA LEU A 338 9.63 13.26 -13.24
C LEU A 338 10.43 12.97 -14.52
N ALA A 339 10.37 11.75 -15.04
CA ALA A 339 11.06 11.36 -16.27
C ALA A 339 10.53 12.08 -17.52
N MET A 340 9.27 12.52 -17.53
CA MET A 340 8.68 13.32 -18.60
C MET A 340 9.09 14.80 -18.56
N GLY A 341 9.96 15.21 -17.63
CA GLY A 341 10.45 16.59 -17.50
C GLY A 341 9.38 17.56 -16.98
N ARG A 342 9.68 18.87 -17.00
CA ARG A 342 8.78 19.90 -16.47
C ARG A 342 7.60 20.14 -17.43
N ALA A 343 6.38 20.16 -16.90
CA ALA A 343 5.19 20.51 -17.68
C ALA A 343 5.05 22.03 -17.87
N ASN A 344 4.47 22.47 -18.97
CA ASN A 344 4.33 23.89 -19.30
C ASN A 344 3.47 24.67 -18.29
N ASN A 345 2.47 24.02 -17.68
CA ASN A 345 1.60 24.56 -16.64
C ASN A 345 2.17 24.38 -15.21
N ASP A 346 3.45 24.02 -15.08
CA ASP A 346 4.13 23.85 -13.80
C ASP A 346 5.57 24.41 -13.86
N PRO A 347 5.73 25.74 -13.98
CA PRO A 347 7.05 26.36 -14.13
C PRO A 347 7.95 26.15 -12.90
N HIS A 348 7.38 25.87 -11.73
CA HIS A 348 8.11 25.64 -10.48
C HIS A 348 8.51 24.17 -10.26
N GLY A 349 8.01 23.24 -11.07
CA GLY A 349 8.41 21.84 -11.04
C GLY A 349 7.87 21.07 -9.85
N PHE A 350 6.63 21.35 -9.41
CA PHE A 350 5.93 20.56 -8.40
C PHE A 350 5.58 19.14 -8.90
N GLY A 351 5.35 18.95 -10.19
CA GLY A 351 4.87 17.71 -10.79
C GLY A 351 3.34 17.61 -10.77
N HIS A 352 2.81 16.49 -11.25
CA HIS A 352 1.38 16.14 -11.32
C HIS A 352 1.10 14.75 -10.74
N ALA A 353 2.09 14.07 -10.16
CA ALA A 353 1.90 12.79 -9.50
C ALA A 353 2.76 12.66 -8.24
N VAL A 354 2.16 12.13 -7.17
CA VAL A 354 2.84 11.83 -5.91
C VAL A 354 2.53 10.43 -5.43
N SER A 355 3.54 9.75 -4.89
CA SER A 355 3.41 8.46 -4.23
C SER A 355 3.13 8.67 -2.74
N ASN A 356 2.07 8.04 -2.24
CA ASN A 356 1.66 8.02 -0.85
C ASN A 356 1.97 6.66 -0.22
N GLY A 357 3.13 6.54 0.41
CA GLY A 357 3.61 5.32 1.04
C GLY A 357 3.26 5.21 2.52
N SER A 358 3.18 3.99 3.04
CA SER A 358 2.99 3.75 4.47
C SER A 358 3.61 2.44 4.95
N PHE A 359 4.10 2.44 6.20
CA PHE A 359 4.51 1.23 6.89
C PHE A 359 3.33 0.40 7.43
N SER A 360 2.09 0.89 7.32
CA SER A 360 0.90 0.27 7.93
C SER A 360 0.68 -1.19 7.52
N LYS A 361 0.99 -1.53 6.27
CA LYS A 361 0.82 -2.89 5.72
C LYS A 361 2.11 -3.73 5.76
N LEU A 362 3.21 -3.12 6.18
CA LEU A 362 4.55 -3.71 6.19
C LEU A 362 5.00 -4.12 7.60
N THR A 363 4.75 -3.24 8.59
CA THR A 363 5.13 -3.44 9.98
C THR A 363 3.95 -3.37 10.95
N GLY A 364 2.93 -2.59 10.64
CA GLY A 364 1.69 -2.57 11.41
C GLY A 364 1.02 -1.20 11.42
N PRO A 365 -0.32 -1.14 11.41
CA PRO A 365 -1.06 0.12 11.27
C PRO A 365 -0.91 1.05 12.48
N GLY A 366 -0.55 0.53 13.65
CA GLY A 366 -0.31 1.30 14.87
C GLY A 366 0.98 2.13 14.84
N MET A 367 1.90 1.88 13.90
CA MET A 367 3.14 2.66 13.79
C MET A 367 2.91 4.12 13.37
N ARG A 368 1.75 4.43 12.80
CA ARG A 368 1.35 5.79 12.36
C ARG A 368 2.49 6.55 11.70
N THR A 369 3.16 5.89 10.76
CA THR A 369 4.33 6.42 10.04
C THR A 369 4.22 6.04 8.57
N GLY A 370 4.49 7.00 7.69
CA GLY A 370 4.50 6.84 6.24
C GLY A 370 5.35 7.93 5.60
N TRP A 371 5.23 8.06 4.28
CA TRP A 371 5.96 9.07 3.54
C TRP A 371 5.21 9.49 2.29
N LEU A 372 5.42 10.73 1.87
CA LEU A 372 5.21 11.15 0.50
C LEU A 372 6.53 11.00 -0.26
N GLU A 373 6.46 10.52 -1.50
CA GLU A 373 7.51 10.75 -2.48
C GLU A 373 6.96 11.48 -3.72
N GLY A 374 7.66 12.52 -4.17
CA GLY A 374 7.29 13.31 -5.35
C GLY A 374 8.49 14.07 -5.92
N SER A 375 8.26 15.23 -6.54
CA SER A 375 9.34 16.15 -6.85
C SER A 375 9.95 16.75 -5.58
N PRO A 376 11.21 17.21 -5.60
CA PRO A 376 11.78 17.92 -4.45
C PRO A 376 10.98 19.17 -4.04
N ALA A 377 10.42 19.89 -5.02
CA ALA A 377 9.59 21.07 -4.77
C ALA A 377 8.28 20.69 -4.05
N PHE A 378 7.62 19.61 -4.48
CA PHE A 378 6.38 19.14 -3.85
C PHE A 378 6.65 18.65 -2.42
N ALA A 379 7.66 17.80 -2.23
CA ALA A 379 8.00 17.27 -0.92
C ALA A 379 8.36 18.39 0.07
N PHE A 380 9.11 19.39 -0.38
CA PHE A 380 9.40 20.58 0.42
C PHE A 380 8.12 21.38 0.74
N GLY A 381 7.25 21.62 -0.25
CA GLY A 381 5.98 22.32 -0.08
C GLY A 381 5.03 21.64 0.92
N LEU A 382 4.98 20.31 0.89
CA LEU A 382 4.22 19.52 1.85
C LEU A 382 4.79 19.62 3.27
N ALA A 383 6.11 19.60 3.42
CA ALA A 383 6.76 19.80 4.72
C ALA A 383 6.36 21.16 5.36
N GLN A 384 5.93 22.15 4.56
CA GLN A 384 5.45 23.43 5.08
C GLN A 384 4.02 23.38 5.66
N THR A 385 3.34 22.23 5.67
CA THR A 385 1.97 22.07 6.23
C THR A 385 1.90 22.61 7.65
N GLY A 386 0.83 23.35 8.00
CA GLY A 386 0.71 23.98 9.31
C GLY A 386 0.84 23.00 10.48
N ALA A 387 0.22 21.83 10.37
CA ALA A 387 0.32 20.75 11.35
C ALA A 387 1.75 20.19 11.51
N THR A 388 2.58 20.28 10.47
CA THR A 388 3.98 19.87 10.48
C THR A 388 4.89 20.94 11.07
N LYS A 389 4.62 22.23 10.82
CA LYS A 389 5.43 23.34 11.38
C LYS A 389 5.31 23.49 12.90
N SER A 390 4.29 22.89 13.51
CA SER A 390 4.07 22.91 14.95
C SER A 390 5.00 21.94 15.72
N GLY A 391 6.28 21.88 15.36
CA GLY A 391 7.28 21.03 16.01
C GLY A 391 7.92 19.93 15.15
N GLY A 392 7.67 19.91 13.84
CA GLY A 392 8.20 18.94 12.90
C GLY A 392 7.20 17.86 12.48
N SER A 393 7.67 16.93 11.65
CA SER A 393 6.84 15.79 11.19
C SER A 393 6.22 15.01 12.36
N PRO A 394 4.98 14.52 12.22
CA PRO A 394 4.35 13.66 13.21
C PRO A 394 5.12 12.35 13.41
N SER A 395 4.91 11.73 14.58
CA SER A 395 5.39 10.39 14.95
C SER A 395 6.92 10.20 14.88
N GLN A 396 7.68 11.22 15.28
CA GLN A 396 9.16 11.25 15.25
C GLN A 396 9.83 9.98 15.83
N PHE A 397 9.40 9.50 17.01
CA PHE A 397 9.96 8.29 17.62
C PHE A 397 9.63 7.02 16.80
N SER A 398 8.41 6.90 16.27
CA SER A 398 8.06 5.80 15.37
C SER A 398 8.88 5.85 14.08
N ALA A 399 9.16 7.05 13.56
CA ALA A 399 10.04 7.25 12.43
C ALA A 399 11.48 6.82 12.72
N SER A 400 11.99 7.03 13.93
CA SER A 400 13.33 6.54 14.30
C SER A 400 13.40 5.01 14.38
N ILE A 401 12.34 4.34 14.85
CA ILE A 401 12.25 2.87 14.83
C ILE A 401 12.24 2.37 13.38
N MET A 402 11.48 3.02 12.50
CA MET A 402 11.47 2.67 11.08
C MET A 402 12.82 2.94 10.41
N ALA A 403 13.54 4.00 10.81
CA ALA A 403 14.87 4.30 10.29
C ALA A 403 15.81 3.12 10.56
N ASP A 404 15.86 2.64 11.80
CA ASP A 404 16.67 1.49 12.19
C ASP A 404 16.33 0.24 11.34
N LEU A 405 15.04 -0.10 11.19
CA LEU A 405 14.64 -1.28 10.41
C LEU A 405 14.97 -1.19 8.92
N VAL A 406 14.87 0.01 8.32
CA VAL A 406 15.18 0.21 6.90
C VAL A 406 16.69 0.27 6.66
N GLN A 407 17.44 0.93 7.55
CA GLN A 407 18.90 1.05 7.47
C GLN A 407 19.60 -0.29 7.67
N SER A 408 19.14 -1.08 8.64
CA SER A 408 19.68 -2.42 8.91
C SER A 408 19.25 -3.48 7.88
N ARG A 409 18.38 -3.12 6.93
CA ARG A 409 17.72 -4.02 5.97
C ARG A 409 16.81 -5.09 6.60
N ALA A 410 16.56 -5.03 7.92
CA ALA A 410 15.69 -5.98 8.62
C ALA A 410 14.25 -5.95 8.08
N LEU A 411 13.74 -4.78 7.68
CA LEU A 411 12.43 -4.70 7.04
C LEU A 411 12.42 -5.44 5.70
N GLN A 412 13.41 -5.19 4.85
CA GLN A 412 13.53 -5.75 3.51
C GLN A 412 13.67 -7.27 3.56
N GLU A 413 14.53 -7.76 4.45
CA GLU A 413 14.69 -9.19 4.70
C GLU A 413 13.37 -9.82 5.14
N ARG A 414 12.68 -9.23 6.12
CA ARG A 414 11.39 -9.73 6.58
C ARG A 414 10.32 -9.74 5.48
N LEU A 415 10.27 -8.70 4.66
CA LEU A 415 9.33 -8.63 3.53
C LEU A 415 9.57 -9.81 2.57
N ALA A 416 10.83 -10.16 2.33
CA ALA A 416 11.21 -11.26 1.45
C ALA A 416 10.98 -12.64 2.06
N THR A 417 11.37 -12.85 3.32
CA THR A 417 11.41 -14.19 3.92
C THR A 417 10.13 -14.56 4.68
N THR A 418 9.34 -13.56 5.10
CA THR A 418 8.17 -13.78 5.95
C THR A 418 6.90 -13.21 5.35
N LEU A 419 6.81 -11.89 5.16
CA LEU A 419 5.52 -11.25 4.90
C LEU A 419 4.95 -11.64 3.53
N ARG A 420 5.72 -11.51 2.44
CA ARG A 420 5.25 -11.89 1.10
C ARG A 420 4.94 -13.39 0.99
N PRO A 421 5.81 -14.33 1.42
CA PRO A 421 5.49 -15.76 1.37
C PRO A 421 4.20 -16.11 2.14
N GLN A 422 3.98 -15.50 3.30
CA GLN A 422 2.78 -15.74 4.10
C GLN A 422 1.51 -15.20 3.42
N LEU A 423 1.57 -14.00 2.85
CA LEU A 423 0.46 -13.43 2.08
C LEU A 423 0.18 -14.24 0.80
N GLN A 424 1.22 -14.70 0.10
CA GLN A 424 1.11 -15.56 -1.07
C GLN A 424 0.43 -16.89 -0.73
N HIS A 425 0.83 -17.54 0.36
CA HIS A 425 0.21 -18.79 0.81
C HIS A 425 -1.27 -18.59 1.16
N ARG A 426 -1.60 -17.52 1.90
CA ARG A 426 -2.98 -17.15 2.25
C ARG A 426 -3.85 -16.85 1.03
N HIS A 427 -3.31 -16.10 0.08
CA HIS A 427 -3.94 -15.85 -1.21
C HIS A 427 -4.20 -17.18 -1.95
N ARG A 428 -3.20 -18.06 -2.04
CA ARG A 428 -3.31 -19.35 -2.73
C ARG A 428 -4.43 -20.22 -2.16
N ILE A 429 -4.51 -20.37 -0.84
CA ILE A 429 -5.56 -21.20 -0.21
C ILE A 429 -6.96 -20.60 -0.39
N MET A 430 -7.10 -19.27 -0.34
CA MET A 430 -8.37 -18.59 -0.62
C MET A 430 -8.77 -18.77 -2.09
N MET A 431 -7.86 -18.56 -3.04
CA MET A 431 -8.14 -18.76 -4.46
C MET A 431 -8.51 -20.21 -4.79
N GLN A 432 -7.82 -21.19 -4.20
CA GLN A 432 -8.21 -22.62 -4.34
C GLN A 432 -9.63 -22.89 -3.85
N ALA A 433 -10.04 -22.30 -2.73
CA ALA A 433 -11.42 -22.41 -2.25
C ALA A 433 -12.41 -21.70 -3.19
N ILE A 434 -12.05 -20.52 -3.72
CA ILE A 434 -12.87 -19.75 -4.65
C ILE A 434 -13.12 -20.53 -5.94
N HIS A 435 -12.08 -21.07 -6.57
CA HIS A 435 -12.24 -21.92 -7.77
C HIS A 435 -13.08 -23.17 -7.50
N LYS A 436 -12.89 -23.78 -6.33
CA LYS A 436 -13.65 -24.99 -5.97
C LYS A 436 -15.14 -24.72 -5.70
N HIS A 437 -15.46 -23.60 -5.05
CA HIS A 437 -16.79 -23.37 -4.46
C HIS A 437 -17.61 -22.25 -5.11
N LEU A 438 -16.97 -21.23 -5.71
CA LEU A 438 -17.63 -20.05 -6.27
C LEU A 438 -17.62 -20.03 -7.80
N GLU A 439 -16.55 -20.49 -8.44
CA GLU A 439 -16.47 -20.57 -9.90
C GLU A 439 -17.61 -21.41 -10.52
N PRO A 440 -18.04 -22.58 -9.94
CA PRO A 440 -19.20 -23.31 -10.43
C PRO A 440 -20.53 -22.55 -10.34
N LEU A 441 -20.55 -21.43 -9.62
CA LEU A 441 -21.71 -20.54 -9.48
C LEU A 441 -21.60 -19.31 -10.39
N ASN A 442 -20.81 -19.35 -11.47
CA ASN A 442 -20.62 -18.25 -12.42
C ASN A 442 -20.14 -16.95 -11.75
N VAL A 443 -19.42 -17.04 -10.63
CA VAL A 443 -18.78 -15.86 -10.02
C VAL A 443 -17.54 -15.52 -10.83
N GLY A 444 -17.48 -14.29 -11.36
CA GLY A 444 -16.31 -13.74 -12.03
C GLY A 444 -15.15 -13.57 -11.06
N ILE A 445 -14.00 -14.13 -11.44
CA ILE A 445 -12.78 -14.21 -10.64
C ILE A 445 -11.61 -13.65 -11.45
N ARG A 446 -10.62 -13.08 -10.76
CA ARG A 446 -9.38 -12.59 -11.35
C ARG A 446 -8.18 -13.25 -10.69
N ASP A 447 -7.41 -13.97 -11.48
CA ASP A 447 -6.25 -14.74 -10.98
C ASP A 447 -4.95 -13.95 -10.90
N ALA A 448 -4.86 -12.82 -11.62
CA ALA A 448 -3.66 -11.98 -11.71
C ALA A 448 -3.99 -10.50 -11.50
N GLY A 449 -3.11 -9.72 -10.85
CA GLY A 449 -3.34 -8.28 -10.69
C GLY A 449 -3.26 -7.52 -12.03
N LEU A 450 -2.34 -7.94 -12.90
CA LEU A 450 -2.13 -7.37 -14.23
C LEU A 450 -2.70 -8.28 -15.32
N VAL A 451 -3.31 -7.71 -16.36
CA VAL A 451 -3.79 -8.46 -17.53
C VAL A 451 -2.64 -9.22 -18.17
N ASN A 452 -2.84 -10.51 -18.43
CA ASN A 452 -1.82 -11.42 -18.96
C ASN A 452 -0.51 -11.46 -18.12
N GLY A 453 -0.56 -11.01 -16.87
CA GLY A 453 0.56 -11.00 -15.95
C GLY A 453 0.64 -12.27 -15.10
N SER A 454 1.81 -12.50 -14.52
CA SER A 454 2.06 -13.57 -13.56
C SER A 454 2.39 -13.03 -12.17
N VAL A 455 1.78 -11.89 -11.81
CA VAL A 455 1.99 -11.21 -10.52
C VAL A 455 0.65 -10.96 -9.86
N TYR A 456 0.58 -11.22 -8.55
CA TYR A 456 -0.51 -10.83 -7.67
C TYR A 456 0.07 -10.09 -6.46
N GLY A 457 -0.77 -9.41 -5.70
CA GLY A 457 -0.34 -8.78 -4.46
C GLY A 457 -1.47 -8.12 -3.69
N GLY A 458 -1.10 -7.30 -2.72
CA GLY A 458 -2.05 -6.62 -1.85
C GLY A 458 -2.75 -7.60 -0.91
N TYR A 459 -3.99 -7.28 -0.52
CA TYR A 459 -4.75 -7.96 0.54
C TYR A 459 -6.10 -8.51 0.09
N PHE A 460 -6.53 -8.23 -1.15
CA PHE A 460 -7.93 -8.36 -1.55
C PHE A 460 -8.11 -9.21 -2.79
N VAL A 461 -9.24 -9.90 -2.83
CA VAL A 461 -9.81 -10.53 -4.02
C VAL A 461 -11.15 -9.84 -4.29
N TRP A 462 -11.40 -9.52 -5.55
CA TRP A 462 -12.63 -8.90 -6.02
C TRP A 462 -13.42 -9.89 -6.86
N LEU A 463 -14.64 -10.18 -6.42
CA LEU A 463 -15.56 -11.12 -7.05
C LEU A 463 -16.67 -10.36 -7.76
N THR A 464 -17.04 -10.83 -8.96
CA THR A 464 -18.20 -10.31 -9.69
C THR A 464 -19.30 -11.37 -9.65
N LEU A 465 -20.41 -11.07 -8.99
CA LEU A 465 -21.57 -11.93 -8.91
C LEU A 465 -22.30 -11.99 -10.26
N GLU A 466 -23.03 -13.08 -10.47
CA GLU A 466 -23.89 -13.25 -11.64
C GLU A 466 -24.96 -12.14 -11.70
N GLU A 467 -25.38 -11.78 -12.92
CA GLU A 467 -26.38 -10.75 -13.15
C GLU A 467 -27.67 -11.01 -12.35
N GLY A 468 -28.19 -9.96 -11.73
CA GLY A 468 -29.41 -10.03 -10.90
C GLY A 468 -29.18 -10.43 -9.43
N ILE A 469 -27.96 -10.80 -9.03
CA ILE A 469 -27.63 -11.03 -7.62
C ILE A 469 -27.04 -9.76 -7.00
N SER A 470 -27.77 -9.17 -6.05
CA SER A 470 -27.32 -7.99 -5.28
C SER A 470 -26.25 -8.37 -4.25
N ALA A 471 -25.10 -7.70 -4.30
CA ALA A 471 -24.02 -7.87 -3.35
C ALA A 471 -24.38 -7.35 -1.96
N LYS A 472 -25.20 -6.29 -1.87
CA LYS A 472 -25.73 -5.80 -0.60
C LYS A 472 -26.55 -6.89 0.10
N LEU A 473 -27.52 -7.48 -0.62
CA LEU A 473 -28.32 -8.60 -0.12
C LEU A 473 -27.44 -9.79 0.30
N VAL A 474 -26.47 -10.17 -0.52
CA VAL A 474 -25.53 -11.25 -0.18
C VAL A 474 -24.82 -10.95 1.14
N SER A 475 -24.31 -9.73 1.34
CA SER A 475 -23.59 -9.36 2.57
C SER A 475 -24.48 -9.40 3.83
N GLU A 476 -25.76 -9.05 3.69
CA GLU A 476 -26.74 -9.12 4.79
C GLU A 476 -27.07 -10.58 5.12
N VAL A 477 -27.32 -11.42 4.11
CA VAL A 477 -27.64 -12.85 4.30
C VAL A 477 -26.44 -13.61 4.87
N THR A 478 -25.21 -13.35 4.40
CA THR A 478 -24.02 -13.99 4.98
C THR A 478 -23.83 -13.59 6.44
N MET A 479 -24.10 -12.33 6.80
CA MET A 479 -23.97 -11.88 8.18
C MET A 479 -25.04 -12.51 9.08
N THR A 480 -26.29 -12.51 8.63
CA THR A 480 -27.43 -12.96 9.44
C THR A 480 -27.49 -14.49 9.57
N GLU A 481 -27.34 -15.23 8.47
CA GLU A 481 -27.48 -16.69 8.46
C GLU A 481 -26.17 -17.43 8.75
N GLU A 482 -25.02 -16.87 8.33
CA GLU A 482 -23.72 -17.58 8.38
C GLU A 482 -22.71 -16.93 9.36
N ASN A 483 -23.06 -15.79 9.97
CA ASN A 483 -22.15 -14.95 10.77
C ASN A 483 -20.82 -14.66 10.03
N LEU A 484 -20.95 -14.42 8.72
CA LEU A 484 -19.85 -14.13 7.81
C LEU A 484 -19.98 -12.69 7.31
N VAL A 485 -18.96 -11.88 7.56
CA VAL A 485 -18.87 -10.50 7.07
C VAL A 485 -18.03 -10.46 5.81
N VAL A 486 -18.62 -9.99 4.72
CA VAL A 486 -17.96 -9.74 3.42
C VAL A 486 -18.15 -8.28 3.01
N GLY A 487 -17.25 -7.72 2.21
CA GLY A 487 -17.44 -6.37 1.69
C GLY A 487 -18.34 -6.38 0.46
N ASN A 488 -19.50 -5.73 0.50
CA ASN A 488 -20.30 -5.50 -0.70
C ASN A 488 -19.71 -4.32 -1.51
N GLY A 489 -19.87 -4.36 -2.83
CA GLY A 489 -19.25 -3.41 -3.74
C GLY A 489 -19.76 -1.98 -3.58
N THR A 490 -21.01 -1.80 -3.12
CA THR A 490 -21.61 -0.47 -2.90
C THR A 490 -20.85 0.35 -1.86
N MET A 491 -20.18 -0.30 -0.91
CA MET A 491 -19.29 0.38 0.05
C MET A 491 -18.15 1.16 -0.61
N PHE A 492 -17.73 0.76 -1.82
CA PHE A 492 -16.59 1.32 -2.54
C PHE A 492 -17.01 2.27 -3.67
N GLN A 493 -18.30 2.61 -3.74
CA GLN A 493 -18.83 3.61 -4.66
C GLN A 493 -18.41 5.01 -4.22
N VAL A 494 -18.18 5.87 -5.20
CA VAL A 494 -17.83 7.27 -4.97
C VAL A 494 -19.11 8.02 -4.58
N PRO A 495 -19.17 8.63 -3.38
CA PRO A 495 -20.39 9.25 -2.91
C PRO A 495 -20.81 10.46 -3.75
N GLY A 496 -22.11 10.55 -4.04
CA GLY A 496 -22.68 11.60 -4.89
C GLY A 496 -22.48 11.40 -6.39
N ASP A 497 -21.89 10.27 -6.80
CA ASP A 497 -21.73 9.86 -8.20
C ASP A 497 -21.85 8.32 -8.35
N GLU A 498 -22.71 7.70 -7.55
CA GLU A 498 -22.88 6.24 -7.46
C GLU A 498 -23.43 5.66 -8.77
N ALA A 499 -24.23 6.44 -9.50
CA ALA A 499 -24.80 6.03 -10.79
C ALA A 499 -23.74 5.91 -11.91
N SER A 500 -22.57 6.56 -11.76
CA SER A 500 -21.50 6.51 -12.76
C SER A 500 -20.84 5.12 -12.86
N VAL A 501 -20.84 4.35 -11.77
CA VAL A 501 -20.22 3.00 -11.73
C VAL A 501 -21.06 2.09 -10.84
N TYR A 502 -21.74 1.13 -11.47
CA TYR A 502 -22.53 0.12 -10.78
C TYR A 502 -21.63 -0.91 -10.10
N LEU A 503 -21.78 -1.07 -8.77
CA LEU A 503 -20.97 -1.99 -7.95
C LEU A 503 -21.81 -2.94 -7.07
N ASP A 504 -23.14 -2.96 -7.21
CA ASP A 504 -23.99 -3.88 -6.43
C ASP A 504 -23.97 -5.32 -6.99
N ASN A 505 -23.06 -5.63 -7.91
CA ASN A 505 -22.72 -6.99 -8.33
C ASN A 505 -21.37 -7.45 -7.81
N ALA A 506 -20.70 -6.69 -6.92
CA ALA A 506 -19.33 -7.01 -6.55
C ALA A 506 -19.15 -7.33 -5.07
N VAL A 507 -18.27 -8.28 -4.75
CA VAL A 507 -17.92 -8.66 -3.38
C VAL A 507 -16.40 -8.63 -3.22
N ARG A 508 -15.92 -7.95 -2.18
CA ARG A 508 -14.51 -7.97 -1.78
C ARG A 508 -14.29 -8.92 -0.62
N LEU A 509 -13.30 -9.80 -0.77
CA LEU A 509 -12.78 -10.65 0.30
C LEU A 509 -11.33 -10.23 0.62
N THR A 510 -10.94 -10.34 1.89
CA THR A 510 -9.54 -10.19 2.29
C THR A 510 -8.93 -11.52 2.74
N PHE A 511 -7.69 -11.78 2.31
CA PHE A 511 -6.91 -12.93 2.77
C PHE A 511 -5.89 -12.59 3.87
N ALA A 512 -5.82 -11.32 4.26
CA ALA A 512 -4.72 -10.81 5.09
C ALA A 512 -4.91 -11.00 6.59
N TYR A 513 -6.15 -10.92 7.10
CA TYR A 513 -6.40 -10.77 8.55
C TYR A 513 -6.71 -12.08 9.28
N VAL A 514 -7.72 -12.84 8.83
CA VAL A 514 -8.26 -13.98 9.58
C VAL A 514 -7.31 -15.19 9.58
N PRO A 515 -7.44 -16.16 10.51
CA PRO A 515 -6.74 -17.44 10.43
C PRO A 515 -6.96 -18.18 9.10
N GLU A 516 -5.98 -18.98 8.66
CA GLU A 516 -6.03 -19.68 7.37
C GLU A 516 -7.26 -20.59 7.20
N LYS A 517 -7.65 -21.31 8.27
CA LYS A 517 -8.85 -22.14 8.28
C LYS A 517 -10.14 -21.35 8.00
N ASP A 518 -10.19 -20.10 8.46
CA ASP A 518 -11.38 -19.25 8.33
C ASP A 518 -11.47 -18.64 6.91
N LEU A 519 -10.37 -18.63 6.14
CA LEU A 519 -10.38 -18.23 4.73
C LEU A 519 -11.17 -19.24 3.89
N VAL A 520 -10.89 -20.54 4.08
CA VAL A 520 -11.57 -21.61 3.33
C VAL A 520 -13.04 -21.71 3.76
N GLU A 521 -13.29 -21.79 5.07
CA GLU A 521 -14.64 -21.84 5.65
C GLU A 521 -15.47 -20.62 5.24
N GLY A 522 -14.89 -19.42 5.21
CA GLY A 522 -15.59 -18.20 4.79
C GLY A 522 -16.04 -18.26 3.32
N VAL A 523 -15.22 -18.81 2.43
CA VAL A 523 -15.58 -19.02 1.02
C VAL A 523 -16.67 -20.09 0.87
N GLU A 524 -16.60 -21.18 1.64
CA GLU A 524 -17.64 -22.22 1.67
C GLU A 524 -18.99 -21.67 2.14
N ARG A 525 -19.02 -20.87 3.21
CA ARG A 525 -20.22 -20.18 3.70
C ARG A 525 -20.81 -19.24 2.65
N LEU A 526 -19.97 -18.46 1.96
CA LEU A 526 -20.42 -17.59 0.86
C LEU A 526 -21.03 -18.41 -0.28
N SER A 527 -20.41 -19.52 -0.68
CA SER A 527 -20.96 -20.43 -1.70
C SER A 527 -22.33 -20.97 -1.31
N ASN A 528 -22.50 -21.41 -0.06
CA ASN A 528 -23.78 -21.91 0.44
C ASN A 528 -24.89 -20.85 0.37
N VAL A 529 -24.58 -19.60 0.72
CA VAL A 529 -25.53 -18.48 0.60
C VAL A 529 -25.92 -18.23 -0.85
N LEU A 530 -24.94 -18.17 -1.76
CA LEU A 530 -25.21 -17.95 -3.18
C LEU A 530 -26.06 -19.07 -3.78
N GLN A 531 -25.80 -20.33 -3.41
CA GLN A 531 -26.64 -21.46 -3.83
C GLN A 531 -28.08 -21.32 -3.34
N ARG A 532 -28.29 -20.91 -2.08
CA ARG A 532 -29.64 -20.67 -1.55
C ARG A 532 -30.35 -19.53 -2.26
N ILE A 533 -29.66 -18.42 -2.53
CA ILE A 533 -30.21 -17.28 -3.26
C ILE A 533 -30.62 -17.69 -4.68
N LYS A 534 -29.80 -18.49 -5.37
CA LYS A 534 -30.13 -19.01 -6.70
C LYS A 534 -31.29 -20.00 -6.70
N ALA A 535 -31.40 -20.83 -5.65
CA ALA A 535 -32.46 -21.82 -5.53
C ALA A 535 -33.84 -21.20 -5.23
N ASP A 536 -33.88 -20.07 -4.53
CA ASP A 536 -35.12 -19.37 -4.17
C ASP A 536 -34.97 -17.83 -4.26
N PRO A 537 -34.88 -17.26 -5.48
CA PRO A 537 -34.63 -15.83 -5.66
C PRO A 537 -35.72 -14.93 -5.06
N GLU A 538 -36.98 -15.38 -5.12
CA GLU A 538 -38.13 -14.58 -4.66
C GLU A 538 -38.15 -14.42 -3.14
N LYS A 539 -37.79 -15.48 -2.39
CA LYS A 539 -37.62 -15.39 -0.93
C LYS A 539 -36.61 -14.30 -0.54
N TYR A 540 -35.44 -14.29 -1.16
CA TYR A 540 -34.38 -13.35 -0.78
C TYR A 540 -34.61 -11.93 -1.32
N LYS A 541 -35.32 -11.75 -2.44
CA LYS A 541 -35.82 -10.43 -2.86
C LYS A 541 -36.82 -9.84 -1.86
N ALA A 542 -37.72 -10.65 -1.33
CA ALA A 542 -38.66 -10.22 -0.30
C ALA A 542 -37.93 -9.80 1.00
N LEU A 543 -36.87 -10.53 1.36
CA LEU A 543 -36.00 -10.21 2.50
C LEU A 543 -35.26 -8.87 2.31
N ALA A 544 -34.74 -8.60 1.10
CA ALA A 544 -34.09 -7.32 0.79
C ALA A 544 -35.02 -6.12 1.02
N SER A 545 -36.32 -6.30 0.71
CA SER A 545 -37.33 -5.25 0.81
C SER A 545 -37.70 -4.89 2.25
N THR A 546 -37.48 -5.81 3.20
CA THR A 546 -37.73 -5.58 4.64
C THR A 546 -36.51 -5.08 5.40
N MET A 547 -35.31 -5.14 4.79
CA MET A 547 -34.02 -4.80 5.41
C MET A 547 -33.50 -3.40 5.07
N ALA A 548 -34.24 -2.59 4.32
CA ALA A 548 -33.78 -1.31 3.77
C ALA A 548 -33.28 -0.25 4.79
N ASP A 549 -33.52 -0.44 6.10
CA ASP A 549 -33.24 0.53 7.18
C ASP A 549 -32.08 0.16 8.13
N SER A 550 -31.33 -0.93 7.91
CA SER A 550 -30.20 -1.24 8.82
C SER A 550 -28.92 -0.51 8.39
N ASP A 551 -28.49 0.46 9.20
CA ASP A 551 -27.17 1.09 9.09
C ASP A 551 -26.07 0.02 9.09
N ILE A 552 -25.20 0.12 8.08
CA ILE A 552 -24.08 -0.79 7.85
C ILE A 552 -23.17 -0.81 9.09
N ILE A 553 -22.89 -2.02 9.56
CA ILE A 553 -21.92 -2.36 10.61
C ILE A 553 -20.63 -1.55 10.40
N ASP A 554 -20.18 -0.83 11.44
CA ASP A 554 -18.87 -0.16 11.47
C ASP A 554 -17.77 -1.18 11.19
N ALA A 555 -17.37 -1.29 9.93
CA ALA A 555 -16.47 -2.33 9.42
C ALA A 555 -15.07 -2.30 10.07
N ASN A 556 -14.79 -1.26 10.87
CA ASN A 556 -13.53 -1.04 11.56
C ASN A 556 -13.59 -1.27 13.08
N LYS A 557 -14.76 -1.59 13.66
CA LYS A 557 -14.88 -1.97 15.08
C LYS A 557 -15.05 -3.47 15.28
#